data_AF-A0A152A8I7-F1
#
_entry.id   AF-A0A152A8I7-F1
#
_cell.length_a   1.000
_cell.length_b   1.000
_cell.length_c   1.000
_cell.angle_alpha   90.00
_cell.angle_beta   90.00
_cell.angle_gamma   90.00
#
_symmetry.space_group_name_H-M   'P 1'
#
loop_
_entity.id
_entity.type
_entity.pdbx_description
1 polymer ?
#
loop_
_entity_poly.entity_id
_entity_poly.type
_entity_poly.pdbx_seq_one_letter_code
_entity_poly.pdbx_strand_id
1 'polypeptide(L)'
;MHKRHLQNLNYVLIIVTLCTIVDAVDVNPILRFSKNMLTPDSNHQLRCIGGSAQNTDEEAAYLICRSSLADIYSENVIWKCQGPISKKVQLSQLKINCPKLENVVYSYGDDHPCSVEYHLDWIEYRHEFSKVLGWSLLGIIFFYLLLKRNNTIYNTQINNPMSLPREQINPKVFRGLGIMVIVIVVIATIAFILLCLFMFSAPL
;
A
#
# COMPACT_ATOMS: atom_id res chain seq x y z
N MET A 1 20.45 14.29 60.66
CA MET A 1 20.74 13.05 59.91
C MET A 1 19.50 12.30 59.39
N HIS A 2 18.31 12.91 59.37
CA HIS A 2 17.05 12.18 59.02
C HIS A 2 16.60 12.29 57.55
N LYS A 3 17.24 13.13 56.73
CA LYS A 3 16.81 13.37 55.33
C LYS A 3 17.29 12.35 54.30
N ARG A 4 18.32 11.53 54.59
CA ARG A 4 18.85 10.55 53.62
C ARG A 4 18.05 9.25 53.55
N HIS A 5 17.27 8.91 54.59
CA HIS A 5 16.49 7.66 54.60
C HIS A 5 15.22 7.73 53.73
N LEU A 6 14.60 8.91 53.60
CA LEU A 6 13.41 9.08 52.75
C LEU A 6 13.72 9.03 51.25
N GLN A 7 14.92 9.44 50.81
CA GLN A 7 15.28 9.36 49.39
C GLN A 7 15.43 7.92 48.92
N ASN A 8 16.03 7.04 49.73
CA ASN A 8 16.20 5.64 49.35
C ASN A 8 14.88 4.86 49.27
N LEU A 9 13.86 5.21 50.07
CA LEU A 9 12.56 4.55 49.99
C LEU A 9 11.81 4.89 48.69
N ASN A 10 11.91 6.12 48.21
CA ASN A 10 11.27 6.55 46.96
C ASN A 10 11.90 5.89 45.73
N TYR A 11 13.21 5.67 45.71
CA TYR A 11 13.87 4.97 44.60
C TYR A 11 13.47 3.49 44.53
N VAL A 12 13.36 2.81 45.68
CA VAL A 12 12.92 1.41 45.71
C VAL A 12 11.46 1.28 45.28
N LEU A 13 10.58 2.19 45.72
CA LEU A 13 9.18 2.17 45.31
C LEU A 13 9.00 2.40 43.81
N ILE A 14 9.78 3.31 43.20
CA ILE A 14 9.75 3.59 41.75
C ILE A 14 10.29 2.42 40.93
N ILE A 15 11.34 1.72 41.41
CA ILE A 15 11.87 0.53 40.72
C ILE A 15 10.87 -0.63 40.79
N VAL A 16 10.16 -0.80 41.92
CA VAL A 16 9.14 -1.85 42.07
C VAL A 16 7.89 -1.56 41.22
N THR A 17 7.45 -0.30 41.08
CA THR A 17 6.35 0.05 40.16
C THR A 17 6.75 0.04 38.68
N LEU A 18 8.03 0.25 38.33
CA LEU A 18 8.52 0.04 36.97
C LEU A 18 8.62 -1.45 36.58
N CYS A 19 8.78 -2.35 37.55
CA CYS A 19 8.77 -3.80 37.30
C CYS A 19 7.36 -4.41 37.16
N THR A 20 6.29 -3.73 37.55
CA THR A 20 4.90 -4.23 37.34
C THR A 20 4.28 -3.75 36.02
N ILE A 21 5.00 -2.94 35.24
CA ILE A 21 4.70 -2.67 33.83
C ILE A 21 5.57 -3.60 32.96
N VAL A 22 5.59 -4.88 33.29
CA VAL A 22 5.78 -5.86 32.23
C VAL A 22 4.43 -5.93 31.56
N ASP A 23 4.29 -5.13 30.50
CA ASP A 23 3.18 -5.19 29.58
C ASP A 23 2.78 -6.66 29.43
N ALA A 24 1.49 -6.95 29.67
CA ALA A 24 0.89 -8.16 29.16
C ALA A 24 1.13 -8.12 27.65
N VAL A 25 2.23 -8.72 27.21
CA VAL A 25 2.57 -8.86 25.80
C VAL A 25 1.34 -9.52 25.22
N ASP A 26 0.65 -8.81 24.36
CA ASP A 26 -0.52 -9.32 23.67
C ASP A 26 0.00 -10.43 22.73
N VAL A 27 0.12 -11.64 23.28
CA VAL A 27 0.72 -12.80 22.62
C VAL A 27 -0.30 -13.35 21.64
N ASN A 28 -0.55 -12.59 20.59
CA ASN A 28 -1.37 -13.06 19.49
C ASN A 28 -0.65 -14.24 18.83
N PRO A 29 -1.24 -15.44 18.84
CA PRO A 29 -0.62 -16.63 18.31
C PRO A 29 -0.30 -16.48 16.82
N ILE A 30 0.85 -17.03 16.46
CA ILE A 30 1.37 -17.09 15.09
C ILE A 30 1.30 -18.55 14.66
N LEU A 31 0.65 -18.79 13.53
CA LEU A 31 0.52 -20.11 12.91
C LEU A 31 1.34 -20.14 11.62
N ARG A 32 1.96 -21.28 11.34
CA ARG A 32 2.72 -21.50 10.10
C ARG A 32 2.08 -22.65 9.33
N PHE A 33 1.53 -22.31 8.17
CA PHE A 33 0.92 -23.25 7.25
C PHE A 33 1.94 -23.67 6.20
N SER A 34 2.13 -24.97 6.01
CA SER A 34 3.07 -25.52 5.01
C SER A 34 2.36 -26.38 3.98
N LYS A 35 2.76 -26.28 2.71
CA LYS A 35 2.22 -27.12 1.62
C LYS A 35 2.53 -28.60 1.84
N ASN A 36 3.63 -28.89 2.53
CA ASN A 36 4.14 -30.24 2.78
C ASN A 36 3.65 -30.85 4.10
N MET A 37 2.86 -30.11 4.89
CA MET A 37 2.32 -30.58 6.16
C MET A 37 0.83 -30.90 6.02
N LEU A 38 0.41 -31.95 6.73
CA LEU A 38 -0.97 -32.34 6.84
C LEU A 38 -1.51 -31.90 8.21
N THR A 39 -2.78 -31.54 8.22
CA THR A 39 -3.60 -31.41 9.42
C THR A 39 -3.84 -32.80 10.03
N PRO A 40 -4.28 -32.87 11.30
CA PRO A 40 -4.64 -34.13 11.96
C PRO A 40 -5.66 -34.97 11.16
N ASP A 41 -6.56 -34.31 10.44
CA ASP A 41 -7.56 -34.95 9.57
C ASP A 41 -7.02 -35.38 8.19
N SER A 42 -5.69 -35.41 8.03
CA SER A 42 -5.00 -35.76 6.79
C SER A 42 -5.24 -34.81 5.60
N ASN A 43 -5.81 -33.63 5.83
CA ASN A 43 -5.91 -32.57 4.81
C ASN A 43 -4.63 -31.74 4.75
N HIS A 44 -4.25 -31.21 3.59
CA HIS A 44 -3.13 -30.28 3.49
C HIS A 44 -3.37 -29.01 4.31
N GLN A 45 -2.36 -28.56 5.06
CA GLN A 45 -2.44 -27.32 5.83
C GLN A 45 -2.52 -26.08 4.95
N LEU A 46 -1.87 -26.09 3.78
CA LEU A 46 -1.83 -24.96 2.84
C LEU A 46 -2.26 -25.42 1.45
N ARG A 47 -3.32 -24.79 0.90
CA ARG A 47 -3.84 -25.16 -0.42
C ARG A 47 -4.19 -23.94 -1.27
N CYS A 48 -3.67 -23.90 -2.49
CA CYS A 48 -4.11 -22.95 -3.52
C CYS A 48 -5.37 -23.52 -4.20
N ILE A 49 -6.52 -22.89 -3.99
CA ILE A 49 -7.81 -23.38 -4.51
C ILE A 49 -8.26 -22.67 -5.80
N GLY A 50 -7.66 -21.53 -6.13
CA GLY A 50 -8.04 -20.78 -7.33
C GLY A 50 -7.13 -19.59 -7.62
N GLY A 51 -7.59 -18.76 -8.56
CA GLY A 51 -6.89 -17.56 -9.02
C GLY A 51 -6.20 -17.75 -10.37
N SER A 52 -5.84 -16.62 -10.99
CA SER A 52 -5.23 -16.56 -12.32
C SER A 52 -3.81 -17.10 -12.41
N ALA A 53 -3.12 -17.26 -11.26
CA ALA A 53 -1.76 -17.79 -11.16
C ALA A 53 -1.70 -19.18 -10.47
N GLN A 54 -2.84 -19.88 -10.34
CA GLN A 54 -2.88 -21.23 -9.77
C GLN A 54 -2.05 -22.24 -10.59
N ASN A 55 -1.46 -23.23 -9.92
CA ASN A 55 -0.61 -24.28 -10.51
C ASN A 55 0.66 -23.76 -11.18
N THR A 56 1.19 -22.65 -10.70
CA THR A 56 2.47 -22.09 -11.16
C THR A 56 3.55 -22.28 -10.10
N ASP A 57 4.80 -22.08 -10.49
CA ASP A 57 5.95 -22.11 -9.56
C ASP A 57 5.91 -20.93 -8.55
N GLU A 58 4.96 -20.01 -8.69
CA GLU A 58 4.76 -18.86 -7.82
C GLU A 58 3.87 -19.19 -6.60
N GLU A 59 3.36 -20.41 -6.49
CA GLU A 59 2.61 -20.87 -5.31
C GLU A 59 3.46 -20.84 -4.04
N ALA A 60 2.89 -20.31 -2.96
CA ALA A 60 3.60 -20.18 -1.70
C ALA A 60 3.90 -21.57 -1.10
N ALA A 61 5.17 -21.82 -0.78
CA ALA A 61 5.58 -23.06 -0.10
C ALA A 61 5.09 -23.10 1.36
N TYR A 62 5.02 -21.93 2.01
CA TYR A 62 4.46 -21.76 3.35
C TYR A 62 3.84 -20.37 3.51
N LEU A 63 2.91 -20.21 4.45
CA LEU A 63 2.38 -18.92 4.89
C LEU A 63 2.48 -18.82 6.42
N ILE A 64 2.88 -17.66 6.92
CA ILE A 64 2.91 -17.34 8.34
C ILE A 64 1.78 -16.36 8.60
N CYS A 65 0.82 -16.77 9.43
CA CYS A 65 -0.35 -15.96 9.75
C CYS A 65 -0.37 -15.60 11.22
N ARG A 66 -0.52 -14.31 11.51
CA ARG A 66 -0.72 -13.78 12.84
C ARG A 66 -2.20 -13.51 13.06
N SER A 67 -2.72 -14.04 14.16
CA SER A 67 -4.09 -13.77 14.62
C SER A 67 -4.21 -12.37 15.21
N SER A 68 -5.43 -11.81 15.22
CA SER A 68 -5.75 -10.57 15.93
C SER A 68 -6.14 -10.80 17.39
N LEU A 69 -6.47 -12.03 17.76
CA LEU A 69 -6.97 -12.42 19.08
C LEU A 69 -6.19 -13.63 19.59
N ALA A 70 -6.06 -13.76 20.91
CA ALA A 70 -5.44 -14.92 21.54
C ALA A 70 -6.20 -16.24 21.29
N ASP A 71 -7.53 -16.19 21.19
CA ASP A 71 -8.36 -17.36 20.85
C ASP A 71 -8.49 -17.51 19.33
N ILE A 72 -7.70 -18.41 18.76
CA ILE A 72 -7.68 -18.70 17.30
C ILE A 72 -8.96 -19.35 16.78
N TYR A 73 -9.83 -19.86 17.66
CA TYR A 73 -11.07 -20.55 17.29
C TYR A 73 -12.27 -19.60 17.24
N SER A 74 -12.10 -18.34 17.62
CA SER A 74 -13.16 -17.34 17.58
C SER A 74 -13.53 -16.99 16.14
N GLU A 75 -14.83 -16.84 15.86
CA GLU A 75 -15.34 -16.43 14.54
C GLU A 75 -14.88 -15.01 14.14
N ASN A 76 -14.49 -14.20 15.13
CA ASN A 76 -14.07 -12.81 14.93
C ASN A 76 -12.55 -12.64 14.74
N VAL A 77 -11.80 -13.73 14.58
CA VAL A 77 -10.36 -13.65 14.37
C VAL A 77 -10.06 -13.08 12.99
N ILE A 78 -9.32 -11.97 12.97
CA ILE A 78 -8.76 -11.40 11.76
C ILE A 78 -7.34 -11.94 11.61
N TRP A 79 -7.05 -12.53 10.46
CA TRP A 79 -5.75 -13.11 10.15
C TRP A 79 -4.93 -12.20 9.25
N LYS A 80 -3.68 -11.93 9.65
CA LYS A 80 -2.69 -11.25 8.82
C LYS A 80 -1.63 -12.24 8.39
N CYS A 81 -1.65 -12.62 7.11
CA CYS A 81 -0.74 -13.62 6.55
C CYS A 81 0.38 -12.99 5.71
N GLN A 82 1.58 -13.56 5.81
CA GLN A 82 2.77 -13.19 5.04
C GLN A 82 3.50 -14.46 4.60
N GLY A 83 4.17 -14.41 3.45
CA GLY A 83 4.92 -15.57 2.94
C GLY A 83 5.87 -15.20 1.80
N PRO A 84 6.72 -16.15 1.37
CA PRO A 84 7.64 -15.98 0.25
C PRO A 84 6.84 -16.00 -1.06
N ILE A 85 6.32 -14.84 -1.44
CA ILE A 85 5.50 -14.68 -2.64
C ILE A 85 6.20 -13.70 -3.56
N SER A 86 6.31 -14.06 -4.83
CA SER A 86 6.94 -13.21 -5.84
C SER A 86 6.18 -11.91 -6.03
N LYS A 87 6.91 -10.82 -6.35
CA LYS A 87 6.34 -9.49 -6.61
C LYS A 87 5.42 -9.43 -7.84
N LYS A 88 5.30 -10.53 -8.59
CA LYS A 88 4.46 -10.68 -9.77
C LYS A 88 3.06 -11.19 -9.46
N VAL A 89 2.85 -11.74 -8.27
CA VAL A 89 1.58 -12.34 -7.86
C VAL A 89 1.14 -11.77 -6.51
N GLN A 90 -0.15 -11.79 -6.25
CA GLN A 90 -0.75 -11.36 -5.00
C GLN A 90 -1.66 -12.46 -4.46
N LEU A 91 -1.68 -12.59 -3.13
CA LEU A 91 -2.69 -13.40 -2.47
C LEU A 91 -4.04 -12.69 -2.57
N SER A 92 -5.02 -13.38 -3.09
CA SER A 92 -6.43 -12.99 -3.05
C SER A 92 -7.21 -14.03 -2.24
N GLN A 93 -8.34 -13.61 -1.67
CA GLN A 93 -9.31 -14.49 -0.98
C GLN A 93 -8.66 -15.55 -0.07
N LEU A 94 -8.28 -15.14 1.14
CA LEU A 94 -7.71 -16.03 2.14
C LEU A 94 -8.78 -16.53 3.09
N LYS A 95 -8.90 -17.85 3.23
CA LYS A 95 -9.84 -18.52 4.12
C LYS A 95 -9.09 -19.46 5.04
N ILE A 96 -9.11 -19.18 6.34
CA ILE A 96 -8.54 -20.06 7.37
C ILE A 96 -9.67 -20.78 8.06
N ASN A 97 -9.54 -22.10 8.19
CA ASN A 97 -10.44 -22.95 8.95
C ASN A 97 -9.65 -23.59 10.09
N CYS A 98 -10.08 -23.36 11.33
CA CYS A 98 -9.48 -23.91 12.53
C CYS A 98 -10.52 -24.74 13.28
N PRO A 99 -10.66 -26.04 13.00
CA PRO A 99 -11.61 -26.88 13.74
C PRO A 99 -11.15 -27.00 15.20
N LYS A 100 -12.09 -26.73 16.12
CA LYS A 100 -11.85 -26.93 17.55
C LYS A 100 -12.01 -28.41 17.87
N LEU A 101 -10.88 -29.09 18.08
CA LEU A 101 -10.86 -30.50 18.48
C LEU A 101 -10.90 -30.57 20.02
N GLU A 102 -11.88 -31.30 20.57
CA GLU A 102 -11.99 -31.51 22.01
C GLU A 102 -10.81 -32.37 22.50
N ASN A 103 -10.22 -32.00 23.63
CA ASN A 103 -9.16 -32.75 24.35
C ASN A 103 -7.75 -32.79 23.71
N VAL A 104 -7.45 -31.94 22.73
CA VAL A 104 -6.08 -31.85 22.17
C VAL A 104 -5.47 -30.48 22.47
N VAL A 105 -4.35 -30.49 23.19
CA VAL A 105 -3.53 -29.30 23.44
C VAL A 105 -2.51 -29.21 22.31
N TYR A 106 -2.73 -28.29 21.38
CA TYR A 106 -1.78 -28.00 20.31
C TYR A 106 -0.76 -26.96 20.75
N SER A 107 0.49 -27.14 20.32
CA SER A 107 1.52 -26.11 20.46
C SER A 107 1.45 -25.17 19.26
N TYR A 108 1.34 -23.86 19.49
CA TYR A 108 1.36 -22.87 18.42
C TYR A 108 2.68 -22.98 17.65
N GLY A 109 2.62 -23.03 16.31
CA GLY A 109 3.78 -23.27 15.45
C GLY A 109 3.40 -23.98 14.16
N ASP A 110 4.04 -25.12 13.88
CA ASP A 110 3.81 -25.96 12.69
C ASP A 110 2.75 -27.07 12.96
N ASP A 111 2.50 -27.44 14.23
CA ASP A 111 1.61 -28.55 14.62
C ASP A 111 0.27 -28.04 15.16
N HIS A 112 -0.64 -27.71 14.23
CA HIS A 112 -1.97 -27.18 14.52
C HIS A 112 -3.04 -27.78 13.61
N PRO A 113 -4.32 -27.81 14.04
CA PRO A 113 -5.41 -28.38 13.25
C PRO A 113 -5.90 -27.46 12.13
N CYS A 114 -5.43 -26.21 12.09
CA CYS A 114 -5.88 -25.24 11.11
C CYS A 114 -5.38 -25.55 9.69
N SER A 115 -6.24 -25.28 8.71
CA SER A 115 -5.92 -25.26 7.28
C SER A 115 -6.19 -23.89 6.67
N VAL A 116 -5.39 -23.48 5.69
CA VAL A 116 -5.60 -22.27 4.92
C VAL A 116 -5.80 -22.59 3.44
N GLU A 117 -6.86 -22.04 2.89
CA GLU A 117 -7.17 -22.00 1.47
C GLU A 117 -6.94 -20.58 0.98
N TYR A 118 -6.25 -20.43 -0.15
CA TYR A 118 -5.98 -19.13 -0.74
C TYR A 118 -6.15 -19.15 -2.25
N HIS A 119 -6.37 -17.97 -2.82
CA HIS A 119 -6.29 -17.74 -4.26
C HIS A 119 -5.00 -16.99 -4.59
N LEU A 120 -4.42 -17.28 -5.74
CA LEU A 120 -3.22 -16.62 -6.22
C LEU A 120 -3.50 -15.96 -7.56
N ASP A 121 -3.38 -14.64 -7.61
CA ASP A 121 -3.62 -13.86 -8.82
C ASP A 121 -2.35 -13.18 -9.30
N TRP A 122 -2.21 -13.07 -10.62
CA TRP A 122 -1.20 -12.19 -11.19
C TRP A 122 -1.48 -10.75 -10.76
N ILE A 123 -0.44 -10.07 -10.30
CA ILE A 123 -0.47 -8.62 -10.19
C ILE A 123 -0.53 -8.12 -11.62
N GLU A 124 -1.74 -7.79 -12.07
CA GLU A 124 -1.91 -6.91 -13.20
C GLU A 124 -1.20 -5.62 -12.82
N TYR A 125 0.04 -5.45 -13.30
CA TYR A 125 0.75 -4.18 -13.23
C TYR A 125 -0.15 -3.18 -13.95
N ARG A 126 -0.96 -2.49 -13.14
CA ARG A 126 -2.07 -1.67 -13.60
C ARG A 126 -1.60 -0.84 -14.78
N HIS A 127 -2.19 -1.15 -15.93
CA HIS A 127 -2.21 -0.29 -17.12
C HIS A 127 -2.70 1.14 -16.80
N GLU A 128 -3.09 1.45 -15.56
CA GLU A 128 -3.39 2.79 -15.09
C GLU A 128 -2.17 3.72 -15.10
N PHE A 129 -0.97 3.24 -14.75
CA PHE A 129 0.21 4.12 -14.76
C PHE A 129 0.58 4.55 -16.20
N SER A 130 0.46 3.62 -17.16
CA SER A 130 0.65 3.92 -18.58
C SER A 130 -0.48 4.79 -19.15
N LYS A 131 -1.73 4.62 -18.68
CA LYS A 131 -2.83 5.54 -19.02
C LYS A 131 -2.56 6.95 -18.51
N VAL A 132 -2.15 7.14 -17.24
CA VAL A 132 -1.86 8.46 -16.66
C VAL A 132 -0.72 9.16 -17.39
N LEU A 133 0.36 8.44 -17.72
CA LEU A 133 1.44 8.96 -18.56
C LEU A 133 0.94 9.35 -19.96
N GLY A 134 0.08 8.53 -20.57
CA GLY A 134 -0.53 8.81 -21.87
C GLY A 134 -1.36 10.09 -21.88
N TRP A 135 -2.22 10.31 -20.87
CA TRP A 135 -3.04 11.52 -20.74
C TRP A 135 -2.19 12.78 -20.52
N SER A 136 -1.12 12.68 -19.72
CA SER A 136 -0.19 13.80 -19.49
C SER A 136 0.50 14.23 -20.79
N LEU A 137 0.98 13.26 -21.58
CA LEU A 137 1.63 13.51 -22.87
C LEU A 137 0.66 14.14 -23.89
N LEU A 138 -0.58 13.67 -23.93
CA LEU A 138 -1.65 14.24 -24.77
C LEU A 138 -1.96 15.69 -24.40
N GLY A 139 -1.98 15.99 -23.09
CA GLY A 139 -2.14 17.36 -22.59
C GLY A 139 -1.02 18.30 -23.07
N ILE A 140 0.24 17.87 -22.98
CA ILE A 140 1.40 18.68 -23.43
C ILE A 140 1.31 18.96 -24.94
N ILE A 141 0.99 17.94 -25.75
CA ILE A 141 0.84 18.09 -27.21
C ILE A 141 -0.30 19.06 -27.54
N PHE A 142 -1.43 18.97 -26.83
CA PHE A 142 -2.56 19.86 -27.03
C PHE A 142 -2.20 21.32 -26.75
N PHE A 143 -1.54 21.60 -25.62
CA PHE A 143 -1.08 22.96 -25.29
C PHE A 143 -0.07 23.51 -26.30
N TYR A 144 0.87 22.67 -26.76
CA TYR A 144 1.83 23.06 -27.80
C TYR A 144 1.13 23.49 -29.11
N LEU A 145 0.15 22.71 -29.57
CA LEU A 145 -0.62 23.03 -30.78
C LEU A 145 -1.44 24.33 -30.60
N LEU A 146 -2.01 24.55 -29.42
CA LEU A 146 -2.80 25.74 -29.11
C LEU A 146 -1.92 27.01 -29.10
N LEU A 147 -0.74 26.93 -28.49
CA LEU A 147 0.27 28.00 -28.52
C LEU A 147 0.74 28.29 -29.95
N LYS A 148 1.03 27.25 -30.75
CA LYS A 148 1.46 27.41 -32.14
C LYS A 148 0.37 28.06 -33.01
N ARG A 149 -0.89 27.67 -32.84
CA ARG A 149 -2.03 28.26 -33.57
C ARG A 149 -2.21 29.73 -33.25
N ASN A 150 -2.16 30.11 -31.96
CA ASN A 150 -2.27 31.53 -31.56
C ASN A 150 -1.11 32.38 -32.09
N ASN A 151 0.11 31.86 -32.09
CA ASN A 151 1.27 32.59 -32.66
C ASN A 151 1.11 32.84 -34.16
N THR A 152 0.52 31.89 -34.88
CA THR A 152 0.29 32.01 -36.33
C THR A 152 -0.78 33.07 -36.64
N ILE A 153 -1.88 33.09 -35.87
CA ILE A 153 -2.96 34.08 -36.01
C ILE A 153 -2.46 35.49 -35.65
N TYR A 154 -1.62 35.61 -34.62
CA TYR A 154 -1.02 36.89 -34.23
C TYR A 154 -0.12 37.45 -35.35
N ASN A 155 0.70 36.60 -35.97
CA ASN A 155 1.57 37.02 -37.08
C ASN A 155 0.82 37.37 -38.37
N THR A 156 -0.29 36.67 -38.68
CA THR A 156 -1.10 36.99 -39.87
C THR A 156 -1.94 38.24 -39.72
N GLN A 157 -2.32 38.63 -38.49
CA GLN A 157 -3.03 39.90 -38.24
C GLN A 157 -2.10 41.12 -38.34
N ILE A 158 -0.83 41.01 -37.93
CA ILE A 158 0.15 42.12 -38.05
C ILE A 158 0.49 42.45 -39.51
N ASN A 159 0.50 41.45 -40.39
CA ASN A 159 0.86 41.63 -41.80
C ASN A 159 -0.33 42.04 -42.70
N ASN A 160 -1.52 42.28 -42.13
CA ASN A 160 -2.71 42.66 -42.90
C ASN A 160 -2.97 44.17 -42.80
N PRO A 161 -2.83 44.94 -43.90
CA PRO A 161 -2.81 46.40 -43.89
C PRO A 161 -4.18 47.06 -43.61
N MET A 162 -5.27 46.29 -43.46
CA MET A 162 -6.63 46.81 -43.21
C MET A 162 -7.15 46.57 -41.78
N SER A 163 -6.36 46.03 -40.86
CA SER A 163 -6.83 45.87 -39.47
C SER A 163 -6.75 47.21 -38.72
N LEU A 164 -7.90 47.66 -38.19
CA LEU A 164 -8.07 48.88 -37.38
C LEU A 164 -6.97 49.03 -36.31
N PRO A 165 -6.62 50.26 -35.88
CA PRO A 165 -5.65 50.48 -34.81
C PRO A 165 -6.20 49.87 -33.52
N ARG A 166 -5.75 48.66 -33.20
CA ARG A 166 -6.01 48.03 -31.91
C ARG A 166 -4.96 48.51 -30.92
N GLU A 167 -5.39 48.71 -29.67
CA GLU A 167 -4.49 48.96 -28.55
C GLU A 167 -3.31 47.98 -28.63
N GLN A 168 -2.09 48.52 -28.63
CA GLN A 168 -0.87 47.73 -28.67
C GLN A 168 -0.76 46.95 -27.36
N ILE A 169 -1.42 45.80 -27.27
CA ILE A 169 -1.15 44.84 -26.22
C ILE A 169 0.30 44.42 -26.42
N ASN A 170 1.17 44.88 -25.53
CA ASN A 170 2.60 44.70 -25.66
C ASN A 170 2.89 43.18 -25.75
N PRO A 171 3.47 42.68 -26.85
CA PRO A 171 3.69 41.25 -27.07
C PRO A 171 4.57 40.63 -25.97
N LYS A 172 5.35 41.43 -25.25
CA LYS A 172 6.12 41.01 -24.07
C LYS A 172 5.21 40.59 -22.91
N VAL A 173 4.10 41.30 -22.68
CA VAL A 173 3.14 41.01 -21.60
C VAL A 173 2.38 39.73 -21.90
N PHE A 174 1.97 39.50 -23.15
CA PHE A 174 1.28 38.27 -23.54
C PHE A 174 2.19 37.04 -23.45
N ARG A 175 3.45 37.16 -23.87
CA ARG A 175 4.45 36.10 -23.68
C ARG A 175 4.73 35.84 -22.19
N GLY A 176 4.81 36.89 -21.38
CA GLY A 176 4.99 36.77 -19.92
C GLY A 176 3.85 36.03 -19.25
N LEU A 177 2.60 36.37 -19.57
CA LEU A 177 1.41 35.68 -19.09
C LEU A 177 1.36 34.22 -19.55
N GLY A 178 1.72 33.93 -20.80
CA GLY A 178 1.81 32.57 -21.32
C GLY A 178 2.82 31.71 -20.56
N ILE A 179 4.02 32.24 -20.29
CA ILE A 179 5.05 31.54 -19.50
C ILE A 179 4.57 31.31 -18.06
N MET A 180 3.96 32.32 -17.43
CA MET A 180 3.38 32.20 -16.08
C MET A 180 2.34 31.07 -16.00
N VAL A 181 1.42 30.99 -16.96
CA VAL A 181 0.41 29.91 -17.01
C VAL A 181 1.07 28.54 -17.16
N ILE A 182 2.08 28.41 -18.04
CA ILE A 182 2.82 27.14 -18.22
C ILE A 182 3.51 26.73 -16.91
N VAL A 183 4.20 27.66 -16.24
CA VAL A 183 4.88 27.39 -14.97
C VAL A 183 3.90 26.93 -13.89
N ILE A 184 2.75 27.59 -13.76
CA ILE A 184 1.71 27.21 -12.79
C ILE A 184 1.18 25.80 -13.09
N VAL A 185 0.91 25.47 -14.35
CA VAL A 185 0.43 24.13 -14.75
C VAL A 185 1.48 23.07 -14.44
N VAL A 186 2.77 23.33 -14.72
CA VAL A 186 3.87 22.41 -14.44
C VAL A 186 4.02 22.19 -12.93
N ILE A 187 3.98 23.26 -12.12
CA ILE A 187 4.03 23.14 -10.66
C ILE A 187 2.84 22.34 -10.12
N ALA A 188 1.62 22.61 -10.61
CA ALA A 188 0.42 21.90 -10.21
C ALA A 188 0.48 20.40 -10.55
N THR A 189 1.00 20.06 -11.74
CA THR A 189 1.19 18.66 -12.14
C THR A 189 2.25 17.94 -11.32
N ILE A 190 3.38 18.60 -11.03
CA ILE A 190 4.41 18.04 -10.13
C ILE A 190 3.82 17.79 -8.73
N ALA A 191 3.10 18.78 -8.18
CA ALA A 191 2.47 18.65 -6.88
C ALA A 191 1.45 17.49 -6.84
N PHE A 192 0.65 17.35 -7.90
CA PHE A 192 -0.31 16.24 -8.01
C PHE A 192 0.38 14.87 -8.09
N ILE A 193 1.47 14.74 -8.86
CA ILE A 193 2.26 13.50 -8.95
C ILE A 193 2.84 13.14 -7.58
N LEU A 194 3.41 14.12 -6.85
CA LEU A 194 3.93 13.91 -5.50
C LEU A 194 2.85 13.46 -4.53
N LEU A 195 1.64 14.05 -4.60
CA LEU A 195 0.49 13.66 -3.79
C LEU A 195 0.05 12.21 -4.08
N CYS A 196 0.01 11.82 -5.36
CA CYS A 196 -0.31 10.45 -5.76
C CYS A 196 0.74 9.48 -5.23
N LEU A 197 2.03 9.77 -5.42
CA LEU A 197 3.12 8.94 -4.92
C LEU A 197 3.05 8.78 -3.39
N PHE A 198 2.75 9.87 -2.67
CA PHE A 198 2.58 9.83 -1.22
C PHE A 198 1.42 8.90 -0.81
N MET A 199 0.24 9.03 -1.45
CA MET A 199 -0.91 8.17 -1.18
C MET A 199 -0.65 6.69 -1.46
N PHE A 200 0.10 6.36 -2.53
CA PHE A 200 0.43 4.98 -2.86
C PHE A 200 1.62 4.41 -2.06
N SER A 201 2.42 5.26 -1.42
CA SER A 201 3.54 4.86 -0.56
C SER A 201 3.17 4.69 0.91
N ALA A 202 1.97 5.12 1.32
CA ALA A 202 1.51 4.96 2.69
C ALA A 202 1.25 3.45 2.97
N PRO A 203 1.93 2.84 3.95
CA PRO A 203 1.64 1.47 4.34
C PRO A 203 0.23 1.40 4.95
N LEU A 204 -0.58 0.46 4.45
CA LEU A 204 -1.86 0.02 5.04
C LEU A 204 -1.65 -0.56 6.45
#